data_AF-A0A815U971-F1
#
_entry.id   AF-A0A815U971-F1
#
_cell.length_a   1.000
_cell.length_b   1.000
_cell.length_c   1.000
_cell.angle_alpha   90.00
_cell.angle_beta   90.00
_cell.angle_gamma   90.00
#
_symmetry.space_group_name_H-M   'P 1'
#
loop_
_entity.id
_entity.type
_entity.pdbx_description
1 polymer ?
#
loop_
_entity_poly.entity_id
_entity_poly.type
_entity_poly.pdbx_seq_one_letter_code
_entity_poly.pdbx_strand_id
1 'polypeptide(L)'
;MDLMAFLRPLSLKLWIVLLVSTLCSGFLICLFERQDNPALQHRSIISLGAMSTWYSFGTIVGYGADFTVTTAAGRLVTIGLYILSLVIVATYTANLASDLTTSKTKDIISGIDDIKNGKLSYNRIGILVDSSIEEYYLRDVSGGIRNFYPLQQDSEIYSNLINNIIDAAIMDAGVLEYATSSFYCNLTLVGTDFDQSAFGIAIPKRWLYAEDLDINILLLRESGDIDDLKRKWFQGTTCSIASDIITSTTIESMSGLFVTFITIIILSLFTYIWKKCYGKIK
;
A
#
# COMPACT_ATOMS: atom_id res chain seq x y z
N MET A 1 -15.87 -1.17 -2.80
CA MET A 1 -15.68 -0.37 -1.57
C MET A 1 -15.33 -1.29 -0.43
N ASP A 2 -14.11 -1.20 0.08
CA ASP A 2 -13.67 -2.03 1.20
C ASP A 2 -14.09 -1.40 2.52
N LEU A 3 -15.29 -1.75 3.03
CA LEU A 3 -15.84 -1.19 4.28
C LEU A 3 -14.93 -1.43 5.50
N MET A 4 -14.07 -2.45 5.46
CA MET A 4 -13.17 -2.84 6.54
C MET A 4 -11.76 -2.24 6.40
N ALA A 5 -11.53 -1.33 5.45
CA ALA A 5 -10.21 -0.77 5.17
C ALA A 5 -9.57 -0.13 6.42
N PHE A 6 -10.34 0.58 7.25
CA PHE A 6 -9.84 1.23 8.46
C PHE A 6 -9.38 0.25 9.56
N LEU A 7 -9.78 -1.02 9.52
CA LEU A 7 -9.34 -2.04 10.48
C LEU A 7 -8.08 -2.79 10.03
N ARG A 8 -7.70 -2.70 8.75
CA ARG A 8 -6.53 -3.40 8.17
C ARG A 8 -5.18 -3.06 8.79
N PRO A 9 -4.91 -1.83 9.28
CA PRO A 9 -3.60 -1.50 9.85
C PRO A 9 -3.19 -2.36 11.06
N LEU A 10 -4.15 -3.05 11.69
CA LEU A 10 -3.92 -3.97 12.80
C LEU A 10 -4.54 -5.34 12.48
N SER A 11 -3.82 -6.42 12.76
CA SER A 11 -4.36 -7.77 12.59
C SER A 11 -5.51 -8.05 13.55
N LEU A 12 -6.47 -8.90 13.15
CA LEU A 12 -7.58 -9.31 14.03
C LEU A 12 -7.10 -9.92 15.35
N LYS A 13 -5.95 -10.62 15.34
CA LYS A 13 -5.33 -11.16 16.56
C LYS A 13 -4.93 -10.05 17.53
N LEU A 14 -4.33 -8.97 17.01
CA LEU A 14 -3.97 -7.81 17.84
C LEU A 14 -5.22 -7.12 18.39
N TRP A 15 -6.26 -6.92 17.58
CA TRP A 15 -7.54 -6.36 18.05
C TRP A 15 -8.13 -7.15 19.23
N ILE A 16 -8.09 -8.49 19.19
CA ILE A 16 -8.55 -9.34 20.29
C ILE A 16 -7.66 -9.16 21.53
N VAL A 17 -6.34 -9.15 21.35
CA VAL A 17 -5.40 -8.93 22.47
C VAL A 17 -5.63 -7.57 23.13
N LEU A 18 -5.89 -6.52 22.34
CA LEU A 18 -6.22 -5.19 22.87
C LEU A 18 -7.51 -5.22 23.69
N LEU A 19 -8.56 -5.86 23.18
CA LEU A 19 -9.82 -6.01 23.89
C LEU A 19 -9.65 -6.79 25.21
N VAL A 20 -8.87 -7.87 25.20
CA VAL A 20 -8.59 -8.63 26.44
C VAL A 20 -7.76 -7.79 27.42
N SER A 21 -6.77 -7.05 26.93
CA SER A 21 -5.92 -6.18 27.75
C SER A 21 -6.69 -5.03 28.39
N THR A 22 -7.64 -4.40 27.67
CA THR A 22 -8.51 -3.34 28.22
C THR A 22 -9.42 -3.90 29.32
N LEU A 23 -10.06 -5.06 29.10
CA LEU A 23 -10.93 -5.68 30.08
C LEU A 23 -10.15 -6.13 31.33
N CYS A 24 -8.98 -6.73 31.15
CA CYS A 24 -8.12 -7.16 32.25
C CYS A 24 -7.66 -5.97 33.09
N SER A 25 -7.21 -4.89 32.45
CA SER A 25 -6.77 -3.68 33.14
C SER A 25 -7.93 -2.96 33.83
N GLY A 26 -9.11 -2.91 33.20
CA GLY A 26 -10.34 -2.40 33.81
C GLY A 26 -10.75 -3.20 35.05
N PHE A 27 -10.59 -4.53 35.02
CA PHE A 27 -10.83 -5.39 36.17
C PHE A 27 -9.82 -5.15 37.31
N LEU A 28 -8.52 -5.01 37.00
CA LEU A 28 -7.50 -4.69 38.01
C LEU A 28 -7.73 -3.32 38.66
N ILE A 29 -8.07 -2.30 37.86
CA ILE A 29 -8.42 -0.96 38.38
C ILE A 29 -9.68 -1.03 39.24
N CYS A 30 -10.68 -1.81 38.84
CA CYS A 30 -11.87 -2.07 39.64
C CYS A 30 -11.53 -2.69 40.99
N LEU A 31 -10.59 -3.65 41.05
CA LEU A 31 -10.15 -4.26 42.32
C LEU A 31 -9.37 -3.30 43.20
N PHE A 32 -8.40 -2.57 42.64
CA PHE A 32 -7.52 -1.70 43.42
C PHE A 32 -8.20 -0.42 43.90
N GLU A 33 -9.07 0.19 43.10
CA GLU A 33 -9.72 1.46 43.46
C GLU A 33 -11.08 1.28 44.15
N ARG A 34 -11.54 0.04 44.39
CA ARG A 34 -12.87 -0.24 44.95
C ARG A 34 -13.13 0.42 46.30
N GLN A 35 -12.13 0.42 47.18
CA GLN A 35 -12.27 0.85 48.56
C GLN A 35 -11.71 2.24 48.81
N ASP A 36 -10.65 2.61 48.08
CA ASP A 36 -9.87 3.82 48.34
C ASP A 36 -10.35 5.04 47.54
N ASN A 37 -11.12 4.85 46.47
CA ASN A 37 -11.52 5.93 45.58
C ASN A 37 -12.95 6.44 45.86
N PRO A 38 -13.12 7.70 46.30
CA PRO A 38 -14.44 8.24 46.63
C PRO A 38 -15.39 8.33 45.42
N ALA A 39 -14.87 8.37 44.19
CA ALA A 39 -15.67 8.39 42.97
C ALA A 39 -16.37 7.04 42.68
N LEU A 40 -15.89 5.96 43.31
CA LEU A 40 -16.24 4.58 43.02
C LEU A 40 -16.86 3.84 44.22
N GLN A 41 -16.56 4.27 45.45
CA GLN A 41 -16.88 3.60 46.71
C GLN A 41 -18.38 3.34 46.95
N HIS A 42 -19.28 4.20 46.47
CA HIS A 42 -20.73 4.10 46.71
C HIS A 42 -21.54 3.55 45.52
N ARG A 43 -20.87 2.99 44.50
CA ARG A 43 -21.55 2.46 43.31
C ARG A 43 -21.81 0.97 43.41
N SER A 44 -22.83 0.50 42.69
CA SER A 44 -23.07 -0.94 42.53
C SER A 44 -21.89 -1.60 41.79
N ILE A 45 -21.65 -2.90 42.04
CA ILE A 45 -20.53 -3.66 41.44
C ILE A 45 -20.55 -3.57 39.90
N ILE A 46 -21.75 -3.58 39.30
CA ILE A 46 -21.94 -3.46 37.85
C ILE A 46 -21.53 -2.07 37.36
N SER A 47 -21.95 -1.01 38.07
CA SER A 47 -21.57 0.36 37.71
C SER A 47 -20.09 0.63 37.92
N LEU A 48 -19.48 0.02 38.95
CA LEU A 48 -18.06 0.10 39.22
C LEU A 48 -17.24 -0.52 38.08
N GLY A 49 -17.53 -1.79 37.74
CA GLY A 49 -16.84 -2.48 36.66
C GLY A 49 -17.01 -1.78 35.30
N ALA A 50 -18.19 -1.24 35.01
CA ALA A 50 -18.43 -0.46 33.80
C ALA A 50 -17.57 0.81 33.74
N MET A 51 -17.48 1.57 34.84
CA MET A 51 -16.65 2.80 34.90
C MET A 51 -15.16 2.49 34.82
N SER A 52 -14.67 1.44 35.48
CA SER A 52 -13.26 1.04 35.40
C SER A 52 -12.88 0.50 34.02
N THR A 53 -13.80 -0.21 33.36
CA THR A 53 -13.60 -0.67 31.97
C THR A 53 -13.62 0.51 31.00
N TRP A 54 -14.54 1.46 31.18
CA TRP A 54 -14.59 2.70 30.41
C TRP A 54 -13.31 3.52 30.57
N TYR A 55 -12.80 3.65 31.79
CA TYR A 55 -11.50 4.27 32.09
C TYR A 55 -10.37 3.60 31.28
N SER A 56 -10.29 2.27 31.33
CA SER A 56 -9.22 1.53 30.65
C SER A 56 -9.31 1.65 29.13
N PHE A 57 -10.54 1.67 28.59
CA PHE A 57 -10.77 1.89 27.17
C PHE A 57 -10.36 3.30 26.75
N GLY A 58 -10.79 4.34 27.48
CA GLY A 58 -10.41 5.73 27.20
C GLY A 58 -8.90 5.92 27.17
N THR A 59 -8.20 5.36 28.18
CA THR A 59 -6.74 5.45 28.30
C THR A 59 -6.01 4.86 27.09
N ILE A 60 -6.48 3.70 26.57
CA ILE A 60 -5.88 3.04 25.40
C ILE A 60 -6.14 3.80 24.09
N VAL A 61 -7.27 4.49 23.99
CA VAL A 61 -7.60 5.32 22.81
C VAL A 61 -6.93 6.70 22.89
N GLY A 62 -6.27 7.03 24.01
CA GLY A 62 -5.64 8.33 24.24
C GLY A 62 -6.62 9.41 24.73
N TYR A 63 -7.85 9.01 25.08
CA TYR A 63 -8.80 9.87 25.78
C TYR A 63 -8.50 9.84 27.29
N GLY A 64 -8.49 11.01 27.91
CA GLY A 64 -8.23 11.15 29.35
C GLY A 64 -9.28 10.43 30.20
N ALA A 65 -8.97 10.28 31.49
CA ALA A 65 -9.83 9.58 32.42
C ALA A 65 -10.91 10.47 33.07
N ASP A 66 -12.11 9.90 33.26
CA ASP A 66 -13.22 10.55 33.97
C ASP A 66 -12.98 10.72 35.49
N PHE A 67 -12.08 9.93 36.07
CA PHE A 67 -11.71 10.01 37.48
C PHE A 67 -10.22 9.73 37.67
N THR A 68 -9.63 10.25 38.75
CA THR A 68 -8.22 10.07 39.06
C THR A 68 -7.99 8.79 39.86
N VAL A 69 -6.89 8.10 39.55
CA VAL A 69 -6.49 6.86 40.22
C VAL A 69 -5.63 7.21 41.44
N THR A 70 -6.09 6.78 42.61
CA THR A 70 -5.56 7.22 43.91
C THR A 70 -4.50 6.28 44.45
N THR A 71 -4.67 4.96 44.23
CA THR A 71 -3.77 3.93 44.75
C THR A 71 -2.46 3.83 43.96
N ALA A 72 -1.38 3.44 44.64
CA ALA A 72 -0.09 3.21 43.98
C ALA A 72 -0.15 2.07 42.95
N ALA A 73 -0.87 0.98 43.26
CA ALA A 73 -1.05 -0.15 42.35
C ALA A 73 -1.86 0.24 41.10
N GLY A 74 -2.95 1.00 41.28
CA GLY A 74 -3.71 1.54 40.16
C GLY A 74 -2.86 2.44 39.26
N ARG A 75 -2.02 3.31 39.83
CA ARG A 75 -1.12 4.19 39.07
C ARG A 75 -0.09 3.41 38.25
N LEU A 76 0.42 2.29 38.74
CA LEU A 76 1.32 1.44 37.95
C LEU A 76 0.61 0.83 36.73
N VAL A 77 -0.63 0.35 36.91
CA VAL A 77 -1.45 -0.16 35.81
C VAL A 77 -1.71 0.93 34.77
N THR A 78 -2.02 2.15 35.22
CA THR A 78 -2.33 3.26 34.31
C THR A 78 -1.10 3.74 33.54
N ILE A 79 0.09 3.76 34.16
CA ILE A 79 1.36 4.00 33.48
C ILE A 79 1.60 2.96 32.37
N GLY A 80 1.37 1.68 32.68
CA GLY A 80 1.46 0.59 31.69
C GLY A 80 0.49 0.80 30.52
N LEU A 81 -0.75 1.20 30.80
CA LEU A 81 -1.75 1.53 29.79
C LEU A 81 -1.35 2.73 28.92
N TYR A 82 -0.73 3.77 29.49
CA TYR A 82 -0.25 4.91 28.72
C TYR A 82 0.87 4.53 27.74
N ILE A 83 1.82 3.71 28.20
CA ILE A 83 2.91 3.22 27.33
C ILE A 83 2.31 2.37 26.19
N LEU A 84 1.39 1.47 26.52
CA LEU A 84 0.70 0.63 25.55
C LEU A 84 -0.08 1.48 24.52
N SER A 85 -0.83 2.47 24.99
CA SER A 85 -1.60 3.43 24.17
C SER A 85 -0.70 4.16 23.17
N LEU A 86 0.41 4.73 23.65
CA LEU A 86 1.38 5.45 22.81
C LEU A 86 1.91 4.56 21.69
N VAL A 87 2.35 3.34 22.01
CA VAL A 87 2.90 2.40 21.03
C VAL A 87 1.83 2.01 20.00
N ILE A 88 0.61 1.68 20.43
CA ILE A 88 -0.48 1.28 19.52
C ILE A 88 -0.84 2.42 18.56
N VAL A 89 -1.01 3.64 19.06
CA VAL A 89 -1.36 4.80 18.23
C VAL A 89 -0.26 5.08 17.21
N ALA A 90 1.01 4.98 17.63
CA ALA A 90 2.15 5.13 16.73
C ALA A 90 2.18 4.04 15.65
N THR A 91 2.01 2.77 16.02
CA THR A 91 1.98 1.64 15.07
C THR A 91 0.79 1.71 14.12
N TYR A 92 -0.40 2.04 14.62
CA TYR A 92 -1.59 2.22 13.78
C TYR A 92 -1.37 3.33 12.75
N THR A 93 -0.81 4.46 13.18
CA THR A 93 -0.50 5.60 12.29
C THR A 93 0.56 5.21 11.25
N ALA A 94 1.63 4.51 11.66
CA ALA A 94 2.69 4.06 10.75
C ALA A 94 2.18 3.04 9.71
N ASN A 95 1.39 2.06 10.14
CA ASN A 95 0.83 1.05 9.26
C ASN A 95 -0.21 1.65 8.31
N LEU A 96 -1.04 2.57 8.79
CA LEU A 96 -1.97 3.32 7.93
C LEU A 96 -1.22 4.14 6.88
N ALA A 97 -0.13 4.82 7.27
CA ALA A 97 0.71 5.55 6.32
C ALA A 97 1.33 4.62 5.28
N SER A 98 1.84 3.45 5.70
CA SER A 98 2.38 2.41 4.81
C SER A 98 1.31 1.85 3.86
N ASP A 99 0.07 1.65 4.34
CA ASP A 99 -1.03 1.20 3.49
C ASP A 99 -1.41 2.26 2.45
N LEU A 100 -1.41 3.54 2.84
CA LEU A 100 -1.67 4.66 1.93
C LEU A 100 -0.58 4.83 0.86
N THR A 101 0.68 4.47 1.15
CA THR A 101 1.75 4.48 0.14
C THR A 101 1.68 3.24 -0.75
N THR A 102 1.47 2.06 -0.18
CA THR A 102 1.43 0.79 -0.93
C THR A 102 0.20 0.68 -1.84
N SER A 103 -0.95 1.20 -1.41
CA SER A 103 -2.16 1.23 -2.25
C SER A 103 -2.01 2.07 -3.52
N LYS A 104 -1.05 3.00 -3.54
CA LYS A 104 -0.72 3.81 -4.73
C LYS A 104 0.25 3.10 -5.69
N THR A 105 0.76 1.92 -5.33
CA THR A 105 1.73 1.14 -6.11
C THR A 105 1.23 -0.27 -6.43
N LYS A 106 -0.10 -0.46 -6.55
CA LYS A 106 -0.62 -1.73 -7.07
C LYS A 106 -0.49 -1.74 -8.59
N ASP A 107 0.70 -2.06 -9.08
CA ASP A 107 0.86 -2.46 -10.46
C ASP A 107 0.03 -3.75 -10.70
N ILE A 108 -0.70 -3.79 -11.83
CA ILE A 108 -1.58 -4.90 -12.21
C ILE A 108 -0.77 -6.20 -12.33
N ILE A 109 0.50 -6.06 -12.71
CA ILE A 109 1.54 -7.08 -12.84
C ILE A 109 2.72 -6.70 -11.95
N SER A 110 3.48 -7.67 -11.43
CA SER A 110 4.76 -7.41 -10.75
C SER A 110 5.98 -7.75 -11.61
N GLY A 111 5.80 -8.44 -12.74
CA GLY A 111 6.89 -8.79 -13.65
C GLY A 111 6.49 -9.85 -14.67
N ILE A 112 7.50 -10.41 -15.35
CA ILE A 112 7.28 -11.38 -16.44
C ILE A 112 6.68 -12.70 -15.96
N ASP A 113 6.95 -13.12 -14.73
CA ASP A 113 6.42 -14.38 -14.18
C ASP A 113 4.91 -14.36 -14.02
N ASP A 114 4.32 -13.21 -13.70
CA ASP A 114 2.86 -13.04 -13.66
C ASP A 114 2.23 -13.29 -15.03
N ILE A 115 2.91 -12.87 -16.10
CA ILE A 115 2.48 -13.08 -17.47
C ILE A 115 2.60 -14.58 -17.83
N LYS A 116 3.72 -15.22 -17.49
CA LYS A 116 3.94 -16.66 -17.72
C LYS A 116 2.91 -17.52 -16.98
N ASN A 117 2.51 -17.11 -15.79
CA ASN A 117 1.50 -17.79 -14.97
C ASN A 117 0.05 -17.49 -15.41
N GLY A 118 -0.15 -16.67 -16.45
CA GLY A 118 -1.49 -16.38 -17.00
C GLY A 118 -2.33 -15.44 -16.12
N LYS A 119 -1.70 -14.58 -15.31
CA LYS A 119 -2.41 -13.55 -14.53
C LYS A 119 -3.12 -12.54 -15.43
N LEU A 120 -2.57 -12.30 -16.63
CA LEU A 120 -3.17 -11.49 -17.67
C LEU A 120 -3.69 -12.35 -18.81
N SER A 121 -4.78 -11.91 -19.43
CA SER A 121 -5.25 -12.46 -20.69
C SER A 121 -4.24 -12.14 -21.78
N TYR A 122 -3.78 -13.16 -22.51
CA TYR A 122 -2.74 -13.00 -23.53
C TYR A 122 -3.11 -11.96 -24.61
N ASN A 123 -4.39 -11.84 -24.97
CA ASN A 123 -4.90 -10.83 -25.92
C ASN A 123 -4.81 -9.37 -25.43
N ARG A 124 -4.41 -9.14 -24.17
CA ARG A 124 -4.20 -7.81 -23.59
C ARG A 124 -2.71 -7.50 -23.40
N ILE A 125 -1.84 -8.31 -23.99
CA ILE A 125 -0.39 -8.13 -24.00
C ILE A 125 0.03 -7.66 -25.39
N GLY A 126 0.52 -6.43 -25.49
CA GLY A 126 1.03 -5.87 -26.73
C GLY A 126 2.45 -6.35 -27.04
N ILE A 127 2.65 -6.89 -28.24
CA ILE A 127 3.97 -7.33 -28.73
C ILE A 127 4.15 -6.88 -30.17
N LEU A 128 5.31 -6.30 -30.45
CA LEU A 128 5.71 -5.90 -31.80
C LEU A 128 5.96 -7.14 -32.66
N VAL A 129 5.23 -7.27 -33.76
CA VAL A 129 5.37 -8.39 -34.70
C VAL A 129 6.68 -8.25 -35.49
N ASP A 130 7.26 -9.38 -35.90
CA ASP A 130 8.50 -9.48 -36.69
C ASP A 130 9.71 -8.85 -35.95
N SER A 131 9.71 -8.92 -34.62
CA SER A 131 10.74 -8.38 -33.74
C SER A 131 11.43 -9.46 -32.89
N SER A 132 12.59 -9.12 -32.31
CA SER A 132 13.27 -9.97 -31.31
C SER A 132 12.39 -10.25 -30.08
N ILE A 133 11.49 -9.31 -29.76
CA ILE A 133 10.57 -9.44 -28.62
C ILE A 133 9.52 -10.52 -28.90
N GLU A 134 9.03 -10.60 -30.14
CA GLU A 134 8.13 -11.70 -30.54
C GLU A 134 8.83 -13.05 -30.42
N GLU A 135 10.07 -13.16 -30.90
CA GLU A 135 10.84 -14.41 -30.78
C GLU A 135 11.03 -14.84 -29.32
N TYR A 136 11.41 -13.90 -28.44
CA TYR A 136 11.50 -14.14 -27.00
C TYR A 136 10.16 -14.61 -26.42
N TYR A 137 9.07 -13.90 -26.72
CA TYR A 137 7.76 -14.24 -26.17
C TYR A 137 7.28 -15.63 -26.59
N LEU A 138 7.44 -15.96 -27.87
CA LEU A 138 7.10 -17.27 -28.38
C LEU A 138 7.95 -18.36 -27.74
N ARG A 139 9.25 -18.12 -27.53
CA ARG A 139 10.16 -19.10 -26.92
C ARG A 139 9.88 -19.33 -25.43
N ASP A 140 9.77 -18.26 -24.65
CA ASP A 140 9.87 -18.30 -23.18
C ASP A 140 8.55 -18.02 -22.43
N VAL A 141 7.52 -17.52 -23.12
CA VAL A 141 6.25 -17.13 -22.48
C VAL A 141 5.07 -17.95 -22.97
N SER A 142 4.83 -18.02 -24.28
CA SER A 142 3.63 -18.68 -24.83
C SER A 142 3.86 -20.11 -25.32
N GLY A 143 5.11 -20.58 -25.37
CA GLY A 143 5.44 -21.93 -25.86
C GLY A 143 5.16 -22.12 -27.35
N GLY A 144 5.40 -21.08 -28.15
CA GLY A 144 5.29 -21.08 -29.62
C GLY A 144 3.92 -20.65 -30.16
N ILE A 145 3.01 -20.22 -29.29
CA ILE A 145 1.65 -19.83 -29.68
C ILE A 145 1.58 -18.31 -29.83
N ARG A 146 1.08 -17.83 -30.98
CA ARG A 146 0.77 -16.40 -31.20
C ARG A 146 -0.57 -16.03 -30.55
N ASN A 147 -0.57 -15.85 -29.23
CA ASN A 147 -1.76 -15.52 -28.42
C ASN A 147 -1.76 -14.08 -27.87
N PHE A 148 -0.93 -13.20 -28.41
CA PHE A 148 -0.77 -11.81 -27.98
C PHE A 148 -1.54 -10.81 -28.86
N TYR A 149 -1.62 -9.55 -28.43
CA TYR A 149 -2.12 -8.44 -29.24
C TYR A 149 -1.01 -7.96 -30.20
N PRO A 150 -1.15 -8.15 -31.52
CA PRO A 150 -0.10 -7.82 -32.48
C PRO A 150 0.01 -6.31 -32.68
N LEU A 151 1.19 -5.76 -32.51
CA LEU A 151 1.53 -4.36 -32.78
C LEU A 151 2.41 -4.28 -34.02
N GLN A 152 2.16 -3.26 -34.85
CA GLN A 152 2.94 -3.05 -36.08
C GLN A 152 4.00 -1.96 -35.91
N GLN A 153 3.80 -1.04 -34.96
CA GLN A 153 4.69 0.07 -34.71
C GLN A 153 4.85 0.35 -33.21
N ASP A 154 6.04 0.76 -32.78
CA ASP A 154 6.34 1.09 -31.38
C ASP A 154 5.45 2.22 -30.83
N SER A 155 5.03 3.16 -31.68
CA SER A 155 4.14 4.25 -31.30
C SER A 155 2.75 3.77 -30.88
N GLU A 156 2.28 2.62 -31.38
CA GLU A 156 0.99 2.02 -31.04
C GLU A 156 0.98 1.45 -29.62
N ILE A 157 2.15 1.08 -29.07
CA ILE A 157 2.28 0.57 -27.70
C ILE A 157 1.65 1.57 -26.73
N TYR A 158 2.10 2.83 -26.81
CA TYR A 158 1.72 3.86 -25.85
C TYR A 158 0.26 4.25 -25.98
N SER A 159 -0.24 4.43 -27.20
CA SER A 159 -1.65 4.80 -27.41
C SER A 159 -2.61 3.67 -26.99
N ASN A 160 -2.25 2.41 -27.24
CA ASN A 160 -3.07 1.27 -26.85
C ASN A 160 -3.07 1.05 -25.33
N LEU A 161 -1.96 1.30 -24.63
CA LEU A 161 -1.89 1.29 -23.17
C LEU A 161 -2.77 2.40 -22.56
N ILE A 162 -2.65 3.63 -23.05
CA ILE A 162 -3.41 4.79 -22.54
C ILE A 162 -4.92 4.62 -22.77
N ASN A 163 -5.30 4.02 -23.91
CA ASN A 163 -6.70 3.75 -24.24
C ASN A 163 -7.25 2.47 -23.59
N ASN A 164 -6.50 1.79 -22.72
CA ASN A 164 -6.87 0.54 -22.04
C ASN A 164 -7.23 -0.63 -22.99
N ILE A 165 -6.69 -0.61 -24.20
CA ILE A 165 -6.86 -1.70 -25.18
C ILE A 165 -6.00 -2.90 -24.76
N ILE A 166 -4.76 -2.62 -24.36
CA ILE A 166 -3.81 -3.57 -23.77
C ILE A 166 -3.49 -3.15 -22.33
N ASP A 167 -3.17 -4.11 -21.47
CA ASP A 167 -2.80 -3.88 -20.06
C ASP A 167 -1.29 -3.82 -19.86
N ALA A 168 -0.53 -4.49 -20.73
CA ALA A 168 0.92 -4.56 -20.66
C ALA A 168 1.51 -4.65 -22.07
N ALA A 169 2.73 -4.15 -22.22
CA ALA A 169 3.53 -4.33 -23.42
C ALA A 169 4.95 -4.74 -23.04
N ILE A 170 5.59 -5.54 -23.88
CA ILE A 170 6.98 -5.97 -23.70
C ILE A 170 7.84 -5.23 -24.71
N MET A 171 8.92 -4.59 -24.25
CA MET A 171 9.88 -3.89 -25.10
C MET A 171 11.23 -3.72 -24.37
N ASP A 172 12.26 -3.26 -25.09
CA ASP A 172 13.59 -3.00 -24.53
C ASP A 172 13.56 -1.97 -23.39
N ALA A 173 14.22 -2.32 -22.29
CA ALA A 173 14.25 -1.52 -21.06
C ALA A 173 14.73 -0.09 -21.29
N GLY A 174 15.76 0.12 -22.11
CA GLY A 174 16.27 1.47 -22.40
C GLY A 174 15.28 2.35 -23.18
N VAL A 175 14.59 1.77 -24.16
CA VAL A 175 13.58 2.52 -24.95
C VAL A 175 12.42 2.91 -24.04
N LEU A 176 11.97 1.98 -23.20
CA LEU A 176 10.91 2.21 -22.24
C LEU A 176 11.31 3.25 -21.17
N GLU A 177 12.50 3.13 -20.57
CA GLU A 177 13.06 4.08 -19.59
C GLU A 177 13.08 5.51 -20.15
N TYR A 178 13.52 5.67 -21.39
CA TYR A 178 13.51 6.96 -22.05
C TYR A 178 12.09 7.47 -22.31
N ALA A 179 11.20 6.62 -22.84
CA ALA A 179 9.85 7.00 -23.21
C ALA A 179 8.97 7.37 -22.01
N THR A 180 9.00 6.59 -20.93
CA THR A 180 8.23 6.86 -19.70
C THR A 180 8.77 8.07 -18.94
N SER A 181 10.08 8.31 -19.00
CA SER A 181 10.71 9.46 -18.32
C SER A 181 10.56 10.78 -19.09
N SER A 182 10.34 10.73 -20.41
CA SER A 182 10.34 11.92 -21.27
C SER A 182 8.98 12.29 -21.86
N PHE A 183 8.15 11.31 -22.24
CA PHE A 183 6.92 11.58 -23.02
C PHE A 183 5.66 11.01 -22.38
N TYR A 184 5.75 9.86 -21.70
CA TYR A 184 4.60 9.10 -21.21
C TYR A 184 4.65 8.94 -19.69
N CYS A 185 4.51 10.05 -18.95
CA CYS A 185 4.59 10.06 -17.48
C CYS A 185 3.46 9.30 -16.77
N ASN A 186 2.39 8.96 -17.49
CA ASN A 186 1.26 8.18 -16.98
C ASN A 186 1.46 6.67 -17.10
N LEU A 187 2.55 6.23 -17.73
CA LEU A 187 2.92 4.83 -17.84
C LEU A 187 4.05 4.53 -16.87
N THR A 188 4.03 3.32 -16.30
CA THR A 188 5.04 2.84 -15.36
C THR A 188 5.76 1.62 -15.92
N LEU A 189 7.06 1.53 -15.62
CA LEU A 189 7.83 0.33 -15.84
C LEU A 189 7.56 -0.65 -14.71
N VAL A 190 7.39 -1.93 -15.05
CA VAL A 190 7.02 -2.97 -14.09
C VAL A 190 8.00 -4.13 -14.18
N GLY A 191 8.42 -4.61 -13.02
CA GLY A 191 9.28 -5.78 -12.89
C GLY A 191 10.75 -5.48 -13.05
N THR A 192 11.53 -6.56 -13.17
CA THR A 192 12.98 -6.52 -13.34
C THR A 192 13.35 -6.99 -14.74
N ASP A 193 14.53 -6.61 -15.21
CA ASP A 193 15.08 -7.11 -16.48
C ASP A 193 15.13 -8.65 -16.47
N PHE A 194 14.63 -9.27 -17.54
CA PHE A 194 14.46 -10.73 -17.63
C PHE A 194 15.11 -11.38 -18.85
N ASP A 195 15.44 -10.60 -19.89
CA ASP A 195 16.19 -11.06 -21.06
C ASP A 195 17.37 -10.09 -21.27
N GLN A 196 18.55 -10.51 -20.82
CA GLN A 196 19.75 -9.68 -20.92
C GLN A 196 20.30 -9.72 -22.35
N SER A 197 19.88 -8.76 -23.14
CA SER A 197 20.35 -8.52 -24.50
C SER A 197 21.12 -7.21 -24.57
N ALA A 198 22.03 -7.10 -25.54
CA ALA A 198 22.87 -5.90 -25.72
C ALA A 198 22.70 -5.32 -27.12
N PHE A 199 22.65 -4.00 -27.22
CA PHE A 199 22.75 -3.30 -28.49
C PHE A 199 24.18 -3.39 -29.03
N GLY A 200 24.31 -3.68 -30.31
CA GLY A 200 25.58 -3.78 -31.00
C GLY A 200 25.56 -3.09 -32.35
N ILE A 201 26.73 -2.72 -32.85
CA ILE A 201 26.90 -2.16 -34.19
C ILE A 201 27.20 -3.30 -35.16
N ALA A 202 26.32 -3.48 -36.16
CA ALA A 202 26.54 -4.48 -37.19
C ALA A 202 27.52 -3.97 -38.25
N ILE A 203 28.57 -4.74 -38.53
CA ILE A 203 29.58 -4.41 -39.53
C ILE A 203 29.71 -5.53 -40.59
N PRO A 204 30.17 -5.21 -41.82
CA PRO A 204 30.44 -6.23 -42.83
C PRO A 204 31.49 -7.24 -42.36
N LYS A 205 31.34 -8.49 -42.80
CA LYS A 205 32.35 -9.53 -42.52
C LYS A 205 33.70 -9.10 -43.12
N ARG A 206 34.77 -9.21 -42.30
CA ARG A 206 36.16 -8.83 -42.65
C ARG A 206 36.36 -7.34 -42.95
N TRP A 207 35.60 -6.47 -42.30
CA TRP A 207 35.85 -5.04 -42.36
C TRP A 207 37.19 -4.69 -41.69
N LEU A 208 38.03 -3.91 -42.37
CA LEU A 208 39.41 -3.61 -41.94
C LEU A 208 39.48 -2.91 -40.58
N TYR A 209 38.45 -2.13 -40.22
CA TYR A 209 38.41 -1.31 -39.01
C TYR A 209 37.58 -1.94 -37.88
N ALA A 210 37.25 -3.23 -37.97
CA ALA A 210 36.45 -3.91 -36.95
C ALA A 210 37.11 -3.83 -35.56
N GLU A 211 38.41 -4.13 -35.49
CA GLU A 211 39.17 -4.11 -34.23
C GLU A 211 39.32 -2.68 -33.69
N ASP A 212 39.62 -1.72 -34.56
CA ASP A 212 39.72 -0.31 -34.18
C ASP A 212 38.39 0.21 -33.61
N LEU A 213 37.25 -0.19 -34.20
CA LEU A 213 35.92 0.20 -33.71
C LEU A 213 35.68 -0.34 -32.30
N ASP A 214 35.96 -1.62 -32.06
CA ASP A 214 35.76 -2.26 -30.75
C ASP A 214 36.62 -1.60 -29.66
N ILE A 215 37.90 -1.32 -29.96
CA ILE A 215 38.80 -0.62 -29.02
C ILE A 215 38.27 0.77 -28.69
N ASN A 216 37.80 1.53 -29.70
CA ASN A 216 37.26 2.87 -29.45
C ASN A 216 35.96 2.82 -28.63
N ILE A 217 35.10 1.83 -28.82
CA ILE A 217 33.90 1.64 -27.99
C ILE A 217 34.30 1.34 -26.53
N LEU A 218 35.32 0.51 -26.32
CA LEU A 218 35.84 0.23 -24.97
C LEU A 218 36.41 1.48 -24.32
N LEU A 219 37.18 2.28 -25.05
CA LEU A 219 37.73 3.54 -24.54
C LEU A 219 36.62 4.52 -24.13
N LEU A 220 35.55 4.65 -24.93
CA LEU A 220 34.38 5.47 -24.58
C LEU A 220 33.65 4.98 -23.33
N ARG A 221 33.68 3.68 -23.06
CA ARG A 221 33.11 3.08 -21.85
C ARG A 221 34.00 3.33 -20.64
N GLU A 222 35.31 3.13 -20.77
CA GLU A 222 36.28 3.33 -19.68
C GLU A 222 36.44 4.81 -19.30
N SER A 223 36.36 5.73 -20.27
CA SER A 223 36.40 7.17 -20.01
C SER A 223 35.15 7.68 -19.28
N GLY A 224 34.04 6.93 -19.33
CA GLY A 224 32.74 7.36 -18.82
C GLY A 224 31.91 8.20 -19.80
N ASP A 225 32.37 8.40 -21.04
CA ASP A 225 31.66 9.21 -22.04
C ASP A 225 30.28 8.61 -22.38
N ILE A 226 30.16 7.28 -22.40
CA ILE A 226 28.87 6.60 -22.60
C ILE A 226 27.91 6.90 -21.44
N ASP A 227 28.40 6.92 -20.19
CA ASP A 227 27.57 7.21 -19.02
C ASP A 227 27.11 8.67 -19.03
N ASP A 228 27.95 9.60 -19.48
CA ASP A 228 27.60 10.99 -19.67
C ASP A 228 26.54 11.18 -20.75
N LEU A 229 26.64 10.44 -21.88
CA LEU A 229 25.58 10.41 -22.90
C LEU A 229 24.28 9.84 -22.34
N LYS A 230 24.32 8.73 -21.59
CA LYS A 230 23.14 8.16 -20.95
C LYS A 230 22.50 9.20 -20.03
N ARG A 231 23.29 9.84 -19.17
CA ARG A 231 22.80 10.88 -18.25
C ARG A 231 22.16 12.05 -19.00
N LYS A 232 22.80 12.52 -20.07
CA LYS A 232 22.32 13.64 -20.89
C LYS A 232 20.98 13.35 -21.57
N TRP A 233 20.79 12.14 -22.09
CA TRP A 233 19.61 11.79 -22.89
C TRP A 233 18.49 11.13 -22.07
N PHE A 234 18.79 10.47 -20.96
CA PHE A 234 17.83 9.70 -20.15
C PHE A 234 17.40 10.42 -18.85
N GLN A 235 17.99 11.56 -18.50
CA GLN A 235 17.46 12.40 -17.41
C GLN A 235 16.17 13.08 -17.87
N GLY A 236 15.04 12.45 -17.54
CA GLY A 236 13.69 12.94 -17.81
C GLY A 236 13.49 14.37 -17.29
N THR A 237 13.51 15.33 -18.20
CA THR A 237 13.40 16.76 -17.89
C THR A 237 11.94 17.26 -17.93
N THR A 238 11.03 16.44 -18.46
CA THR A 238 9.67 16.82 -18.84
C THR A 238 8.60 16.20 -17.97
N CYS A 239 8.83 14.98 -17.48
CA CYS A 239 8.04 14.43 -16.38
C CYS A 239 8.48 15.10 -15.07
N SER A 240 8.16 16.37 -14.89
CA SER A 240 7.92 16.91 -13.55
C SER A 240 7.04 15.89 -12.86
N ILE A 241 7.48 15.31 -11.74
CA ILE A 241 6.63 14.49 -10.87
C ILE A 241 5.34 15.28 -10.76
N ALA A 242 4.31 14.85 -11.49
CA ALA A 242 3.08 15.60 -11.53
C ALA A 242 2.67 15.65 -10.07
N SER A 243 2.73 16.84 -9.50
CA SER A 243 2.31 17.18 -8.17
C SER A 243 0.79 17.06 -8.04
N ASP A 244 0.20 16.11 -8.75
CA ASP A 244 -1.20 15.68 -8.73
C ASP A 244 -1.34 14.30 -8.06
N ILE A 245 -0.24 13.67 -7.61
CA ILE A 245 -0.31 12.52 -6.67
C ILE A 245 -0.57 12.98 -5.22
N ILE A 246 -1.01 14.23 -5.01
CA ILE A 246 -1.84 14.57 -3.84
C ILE A 246 -3.28 14.20 -4.18
N THR A 247 -3.52 12.91 -4.45
CA THR A 247 -4.87 12.35 -4.41
C THR A 247 -5.37 12.54 -2.98
N SER A 248 -6.27 13.49 -2.79
CA SER A 248 -6.92 13.73 -1.51
C SER A 248 -7.60 12.45 -1.03
N THR A 249 -7.60 12.23 0.28
CA THR A 249 -8.27 11.07 0.89
C THR A 249 -9.73 11.05 0.44
N THR A 250 -10.10 10.06 -0.37
CA THR A 250 -11.44 10.01 -0.96
C THR A 250 -12.45 9.53 0.07
N ILE A 251 -13.71 9.96 -0.06
CA ILE A 251 -14.80 9.50 0.80
C ILE A 251 -14.95 7.96 0.79
N GLU A 252 -14.57 7.32 -0.32
CA GLU A 252 -14.59 5.86 -0.46
C GLU A 252 -13.63 5.17 0.50
N SER A 253 -12.42 5.73 0.70
CA SER A 253 -11.43 5.21 1.65
C SER A 253 -11.83 5.35 3.13
N MET A 254 -12.70 6.32 3.45
CA MET A 254 -13.20 6.59 4.80
C MET A 254 -14.65 6.10 5.01
N SER A 255 -15.28 5.56 3.97
CA SER A 255 -16.71 5.18 3.97
C SER A 255 -17.07 4.20 5.10
N GLY A 256 -16.20 3.22 5.37
CA GLY A 256 -16.36 2.28 6.47
C GLY A 256 -16.45 2.95 7.84
N LEU A 257 -15.62 3.98 8.09
CA LEU A 257 -15.64 4.73 9.34
C LEU A 257 -17.00 5.42 9.54
N PHE A 258 -17.51 6.12 8.51
CA PHE A 258 -18.80 6.80 8.58
C PHE A 258 -19.95 5.82 8.80
N VAL A 259 -19.93 4.65 8.14
CA VAL A 259 -20.95 3.60 8.37
C VAL A 259 -20.91 3.12 9.81
N THR A 260 -19.72 2.81 10.36
CA THR A 260 -19.62 2.36 11.76
C THR A 260 -20.12 3.43 12.74
N PHE A 261 -19.80 4.70 12.50
CA PHE A 261 -20.30 5.80 13.33
C PHE A 261 -21.83 5.90 13.30
N ILE A 262 -22.45 5.80 12.13
CA ILE A 262 -23.92 5.78 12.00
C ILE A 262 -24.53 4.59 12.74
N THR A 263 -23.94 3.39 12.63
CA THR A 263 -24.43 2.22 13.36
C THR A 263 -24.36 2.41 14.87
N ILE A 264 -23.32 3.06 15.40
CA ILE A 264 -23.17 3.38 16.81
C ILE A 264 -24.23 4.40 17.25
N ILE A 265 -24.52 5.43 16.43
CA ILE A 265 -25.58 6.41 16.72
C ILE A 265 -26.94 5.72 16.80
N ILE A 266 -27.26 4.84 15.84
CA ILE A 266 -28.53 4.10 15.83
C ILE A 266 -28.64 3.21 17.06
N LEU A 267 -27.57 2.49 17.41
CA LEU A 267 -27.54 1.65 18.61
C LEU A 267 -27.70 2.49 19.90
N SER A 268 -27.06 3.65 19.96
CA SER A 268 -27.19 4.60 21.07
C SER A 268 -28.64 5.09 21.21
N LEU A 269 -29.27 5.53 20.12
CA LEU A 269 -30.68 5.94 20.10
C LEU A 269 -31.59 4.79 20.53
N PHE A 270 -31.33 3.57 20.05
CA PHE A 270 -32.07 2.39 20.45
C PHE A 270 -31.97 2.13 21.95
N THR A 271 -30.77 2.16 22.54
CA THR A 271 -30.59 1.96 23.99
C THR A 271 -31.28 3.06 24.82
N TYR A 272 -31.25 4.31 24.34
CA TYR A 272 -31.94 5.42 24.99
C TYR A 272 -33.46 5.26 24.97
N ILE A 273 -34.04 4.93 23.81
CA ILE A 273 -35.48 4.67 23.66
C ILE A 273 -35.88 3.45 24.50
N TRP A 274 -35.11 2.36 24.42
CA TRP A 274 -35.35 1.15 25.21
C TRP A 274 -35.38 1.45 26.71
N LYS A 275 -34.40 2.19 27.23
CA LYS A 275 -34.35 2.60 28.64
C LYS A 275 -35.55 3.49 29.02
N LYS A 276 -35.99 4.38 28.12
CA LYS A 276 -37.14 5.28 28.36
C LYS A 276 -38.48 4.55 28.32
N CYS A 277 -38.63 3.54 27.47
CA CYS A 277 -39.83 2.71 27.37
C CYS A 277 -39.96 1.73 28.54
N TYR A 278 -38.88 1.03 28.91
CA TYR A 278 -38.89 0.08 30.04
C TYR A 278 -38.78 0.77 31.40
N GLY A 279 -38.16 1.95 31.47
CA GLY A 279 -38.06 2.74 32.69
C GLY A 279 -39.36 3.40 33.14
N LYS A 280 -40.43 3.36 32.33
CA LYS A 280 -41.78 3.84 32.69
C LYS A 280 -42.68 2.76 33.31
N ILE A 281 -42.21 1.51 33.42
CA ILE A 281 -43.00 0.36 33.90
C ILE A 281 -42.66 0.00 35.37
N LYS A 282 -41.94 0.88 36.08
CA LYS A 282 -41.67 0.79 37.52
C LYS A 282 -42.03 2.11 38.19
#